data_AF-A0A1Q9VTM9-F1
#
_entry.id   AF-A0A1Q9VTM9-F1
#
_cell.length_a   1.000
_cell.length_b   1.000
_cell.length_c   1.000
_cell.angle_alpha   90.00
_cell.angle_beta   90.00
_cell.angle_gamma   90.00
#
_symmetry.space_group_name_H-M   'P 1'
#
loop_
_entity.id
_entity.type
_entity.pdbx_description
1 polymer ?
#
loop_
_entity_poly.entity_id
_entity_poly.type
_entity_poly.pdbx_seq_one_letter_code
_entity_poly.pdbx_strand_id
1 'polypeptide(L)'
;MTKVADELLNPMGIQVIEDSIFVSERYQLTQLTDPDGDGFYDVHTKIAEWPDGGNFHEFAFGLVHDEDYFYVNLSVAIDNGGATTNPQPGENRGTSIKIDRETGEVTYVAGGLRTPNGIGFGPEGDLFATDNQARGSRPTSSSTSSRTTSTTTTRTRPVRSTTSR
;
A
#
# COMPACT_ATOMS: atom_id res chain seq x y z
N MET A 1 -23.37 15.90 -0.26
CA MET A 1 -22.08 15.21 -0.09
C MET A 1 -21.61 15.53 1.31
N THR A 2 -21.47 14.52 2.16
CA THR A 2 -21.01 14.69 3.54
C THR A 2 -19.51 14.40 3.56
N LYS A 3 -18.75 15.27 4.23
CA LYS A 3 -17.31 15.10 4.44
C LYS A 3 -17.11 14.09 5.57
N VAL A 4 -16.20 13.14 5.39
CA VAL A 4 -15.96 12.03 6.34
C VAL A 4 -14.55 12.03 6.95
N ALA A 5 -13.63 12.84 6.43
CA ALA A 5 -12.27 13.04 6.97
C ALA A 5 -11.66 14.33 6.37
N ASP A 6 -10.60 14.88 6.98
CA ASP A 6 -9.75 15.96 6.47
C ASP A 6 -8.26 15.74 6.78
N GLU A 7 -7.45 16.78 6.59
CA GLU A 7 -6.02 16.85 6.95
C GLU A 7 -5.10 15.81 6.31
N LEU A 8 -5.60 15.07 5.31
CA LEU A 8 -4.82 14.14 4.49
C LEU A 8 -3.93 14.88 3.47
N LEU A 9 -2.66 14.50 3.41
CA LEU A 9 -1.68 15.03 2.48
C LEU A 9 -1.52 14.12 1.26
N ASN A 10 -2.08 14.57 0.12
CA ASN A 10 -2.05 13.85 -1.14
C ASN A 10 -2.50 12.38 -0.98
N PRO A 11 -3.76 12.13 -0.60
CA PRO A 11 -4.30 10.77 -0.52
C PRO A 11 -4.40 10.17 -1.93
N MET A 12 -3.64 9.11 -2.18
CA MET A 12 -3.50 8.48 -3.51
C MET A 12 -3.91 7.01 -3.54
N GLY A 13 -4.38 6.49 -2.42
CA GLY A 13 -4.91 5.13 -2.26
C GLY A 13 -5.79 5.06 -1.02
N ILE A 14 -6.86 4.27 -1.10
CA ILE A 14 -7.82 4.07 0.00
C ILE A 14 -8.22 2.60 0.06
N GLN A 15 -8.31 2.06 1.28
CA GLN A 15 -8.86 0.73 1.56
C GLN A 15 -9.72 0.81 2.80
N VAL A 16 -10.86 0.12 2.78
CA VAL A 16 -11.75 0.00 3.94
C VAL A 16 -11.61 -1.41 4.45
N ILE A 17 -11.14 -1.55 5.69
CA ILE A 17 -10.92 -2.84 6.35
C ILE A 17 -11.67 -2.79 7.66
N GLU A 18 -12.72 -3.62 7.76
CA GLU A 18 -13.65 -3.60 8.89
C GLU A 18 -14.24 -2.18 9.07
N ASP A 19 -14.06 -1.60 10.25
CA ASP A 19 -14.55 -0.26 10.59
C ASP A 19 -13.48 0.83 10.43
N SER A 20 -12.29 0.48 9.89
CA SER A 20 -11.18 1.41 9.68
C SER A 20 -10.98 1.75 8.19
N ILE A 21 -10.58 2.98 7.93
CA ILE A 21 -10.14 3.41 6.58
C ILE A 21 -8.63 3.58 6.59
N PHE A 22 -7.95 2.92 5.67
CA PHE A 22 -6.52 3.09 5.45
C PHE A 22 -6.30 3.97 4.22
N VAL A 23 -5.43 4.96 4.34
CA VAL A 23 -5.14 5.94 3.29
C VAL A 23 -3.64 5.98 3.05
N SER A 24 -3.21 5.77 1.81
CA SER A 24 -1.84 6.05 1.41
C SER A 24 -1.70 7.54 1.09
N GLU A 25 -0.87 8.21 1.86
CA GLU A 25 -0.51 9.61 1.71
C GLU A 25 0.89 9.74 1.11
N ARG A 26 1.33 10.95 0.82
CA ARG A 26 2.64 11.21 0.17
C ARG A 26 3.83 10.46 0.80
N TYR A 27 3.90 10.45 2.13
CA TYR A 27 5.03 9.90 2.89
C TYR A 27 4.63 8.93 4.00
N GLN A 28 3.35 8.62 4.14
CA GLN A 28 2.86 7.74 5.21
C GLN A 28 1.61 6.95 4.83
N LEU A 29 1.38 5.86 5.57
CA LEU A 29 0.11 5.15 5.60
C LEU A 29 -0.64 5.55 6.88
N THR A 30 -1.84 6.08 6.71
CA THR A 30 -2.69 6.55 7.83
C THR A 30 -3.90 5.66 7.97
N GLN A 31 -4.16 5.22 9.19
CA GLN A 31 -5.42 4.61 9.59
C GLN A 31 -6.32 5.69 10.17
N LEU A 32 -7.53 5.77 9.64
CA LEU A 32 -8.61 6.63 10.09
C LEU A 32 -9.63 5.78 10.83
N THR A 33 -10.00 6.19 12.04
CA THR A 33 -11.06 5.55 12.84
C THR A 33 -12.05 6.58 13.38
N ASP A 34 -13.29 6.12 13.57
CA ASP A 34 -14.41 6.88 14.13
C ASP A 34 -14.84 6.20 15.45
N PRO A 35 -14.27 6.62 16.59
CA PRO A 35 -14.58 6.00 17.89
C PRO A 35 -15.91 6.43 18.49
N ASP A 36 -16.50 7.55 18.05
CA ASP A 36 -17.76 8.06 18.61
C ASP A 36 -18.98 7.75 17.74
N GLY A 37 -18.75 7.26 16.51
CA GLY A 37 -19.76 6.74 15.60
C GLY A 37 -20.59 7.82 14.94
N ASP A 38 -20.08 9.06 14.86
CA ASP A 38 -20.79 10.18 14.25
C ASP A 38 -20.70 10.21 12.71
N GLY A 39 -19.90 9.30 12.13
CA GLY A 39 -19.65 9.17 10.70
C GLY A 39 -18.51 10.03 10.17
N PHE A 40 -17.78 10.70 11.06
CA PHE A 40 -16.56 11.45 10.76
C PHE A 40 -15.35 10.74 11.40
N TYR A 41 -14.33 10.48 10.59
CA TYR A 41 -13.15 9.76 11.04
C TYR A 41 -12.13 10.75 11.65
N ASP A 42 -12.32 11.06 12.93
CA ASP A 42 -11.51 12.03 13.67
C ASP A 42 -10.11 11.54 14.03
N VAL A 43 -9.91 10.23 14.21
CA VAL A 43 -8.66 9.70 14.74
C VAL A 43 -7.75 9.26 13.62
N HIS A 44 -6.61 9.94 13.46
CA HIS A 44 -5.62 9.66 12.42
C HIS A 44 -4.38 9.04 13.05
N THR A 45 -4.18 7.75 12.80
CA THR A 45 -3.04 6.98 13.32
C THR A 45 -2.06 6.69 12.20
N LYS A 46 -0.81 7.15 12.35
CA LYS A 46 0.27 6.82 11.42
C LYS A 46 0.72 5.38 11.64
N ILE A 47 0.53 4.52 10.63
CA ILE A 47 0.91 3.11 10.66
C ILE A 47 2.33 2.90 10.17
N ALA A 48 2.70 3.59 9.09
CA ALA A 48 4.02 3.48 8.48
C ALA A 48 4.43 4.80 7.85
N GLU A 49 5.72 5.02 7.69
CA GLU A 49 6.29 6.18 7.02
C GLU A 49 7.44 5.77 6.08
N TRP A 50 7.66 6.55 5.04
CA TRP A 50 8.76 6.36 4.09
C TRP A 50 9.39 7.71 3.72
N PRO A 51 10.65 7.71 3.21
CA PRO A 51 11.37 8.93 2.89
C PRO A 51 10.65 9.80 1.86
N ASP A 52 10.70 11.12 2.06
CA ASP A 52 10.20 12.14 1.14
C ASP A 52 11.28 13.19 0.87
N GLY A 53 11.51 13.49 -0.42
CA GLY A 53 12.49 14.47 -0.86
C GLY A 53 11.96 15.91 -0.95
N GLY A 54 10.70 16.16 -0.57
CA GLY A 54 10.07 17.49 -0.66
C GLY A 54 9.73 17.93 -2.09
N ASN A 55 9.94 17.10 -3.11
CA ASN A 55 9.61 17.44 -4.50
C ASN A 55 8.09 17.36 -4.72
N PHE A 56 7.51 18.29 -5.49
CA PHE A 56 6.07 18.33 -5.72
C PHE A 56 5.50 17.07 -6.40
N HIS A 57 6.36 16.31 -7.08
CA HIS A 57 6.00 15.11 -7.82
C HIS A 57 6.55 13.85 -7.13
N GLU A 58 6.29 13.72 -5.83
CA GLU A 58 6.53 12.49 -5.07
C GLU A 58 5.21 12.04 -4.46
N PHE A 59 4.69 10.91 -4.93
CA PHE A 59 3.40 10.35 -4.53
C PHE A 59 3.51 8.86 -4.22
N ALA A 60 2.60 8.40 -3.36
CA ALA A 60 2.45 7.00 -2.98
C ALA A 60 1.14 6.44 -3.53
N PHE A 61 1.19 5.98 -4.77
CA PHE A 61 0.04 5.57 -5.55
C PHE A 61 -0.52 4.22 -5.11
N GLY A 62 -1.85 4.19 -5.02
CA GLY A 62 -2.61 2.99 -4.76
C GLY A 62 -2.42 2.48 -3.34
N LEU A 63 -3.33 1.59 -2.96
CA LEU A 63 -3.26 0.85 -1.72
C LEU A 63 -4.01 -0.46 -1.97
N VAL A 64 -3.32 -1.58 -1.89
CA VAL A 64 -3.94 -2.92 -1.85
C VAL A 64 -3.36 -3.66 -0.66
N HIS A 65 -4.06 -4.67 -0.18
CA HIS A 65 -3.61 -5.43 0.98
C HIS A 65 -3.96 -6.90 0.83
N ASP A 66 -3.20 -7.73 1.52
CA ASP A 66 -3.56 -9.12 1.80
C ASP A 66 -3.79 -9.31 3.31
N GLU A 67 -3.69 -10.55 3.79
CA GLU A 67 -3.86 -10.87 5.20
C GLU A 67 -2.75 -10.29 6.08
N ASP A 68 -1.53 -10.15 5.57
CA ASP A 68 -0.32 -9.85 6.34
C ASP A 68 0.26 -8.47 6.03
N TYR A 69 0.06 -7.96 4.81
CA TYR A 69 0.74 -6.77 4.29
C TYR A 69 -0.17 -5.79 3.54
N PHE A 70 0.16 -4.51 3.63
CA PHE A 70 -0.27 -3.49 2.66
C PHE A 70 0.80 -3.31 1.58
N TYR A 71 0.37 -2.95 0.37
CA TYR A 71 1.24 -2.68 -0.76
C TYR A 71 0.92 -1.32 -1.38
N VAL A 72 1.97 -0.55 -1.61
CA VAL A 72 1.90 0.83 -2.13
C VAL A 72 3.01 1.03 -3.14
N ASN A 73 2.76 1.83 -4.19
CA ASN A 73 3.78 2.17 -5.17
C ASN A 73 4.29 3.61 -4.98
N LEU A 74 5.59 3.77 -4.78
CA LEU A 74 6.25 5.07 -4.67
C LEU A 74 6.70 5.55 -6.05
N SER A 75 6.27 6.73 -6.45
CA SER A 75 6.76 7.40 -7.66
C SER A 75 8.11 8.10 -7.42
N VAL A 76 8.84 8.35 -8.51
CA VAL A 76 10.05 9.18 -8.49
C VAL A 76 9.70 10.66 -8.57
N ALA A 77 10.58 11.50 -8.03
CA ALA A 77 10.55 12.93 -8.24
C ALA A 77 10.71 13.28 -9.73
N ILE A 78 9.89 14.23 -10.19
CA ILE A 78 9.87 14.74 -11.56
C ILE A 78 10.04 16.25 -11.51
N ASP A 79 10.92 16.78 -12.36
CA ASP A 79 11.12 18.20 -12.53
C ASP A 79 10.05 18.83 -13.44
N ASN A 80 9.87 20.13 -13.30
CA ASN A 80 9.03 20.91 -14.20
C ASN A 80 9.48 20.68 -15.66
N GLY A 81 8.55 20.20 -16.50
CA GLY A 81 8.85 19.78 -17.88
C GLY A 81 8.85 18.26 -18.08
N GLY A 82 8.65 17.46 -17.04
CA GLY A 82 8.44 16.02 -17.15
C GLY A 82 9.74 15.21 -17.26
N ALA A 83 10.89 15.77 -16.86
CA ALA A 83 12.13 15.04 -16.73
C ALA A 83 12.21 14.39 -15.33
N THR A 84 12.70 13.17 -15.22
CA THR A 84 12.97 12.55 -13.92
C THR A 84 14.11 13.29 -13.24
N THR A 85 13.91 13.75 -12.00
CA THR A 85 14.94 14.46 -11.21
C THR A 85 16.14 13.53 -11.00
N ASN A 86 17.36 14.03 -11.15
CA ASN A 86 18.57 13.22 -10.92
C ASN A 86 19.66 14.08 -10.24
N PRO A 87 20.11 13.74 -9.02
CA PRO A 87 19.72 12.58 -8.21
C PRO A 87 18.28 12.69 -7.67
N GLN A 88 17.70 11.53 -7.33
CA GLN A 88 16.41 11.50 -6.63
C GLN A 88 16.57 12.08 -5.22
N PRO A 89 15.70 13.03 -4.79
CA PRO A 89 15.82 13.66 -3.49
C PRO A 89 15.32 12.77 -2.35
N GLY A 90 14.30 11.94 -2.61
CA GLY A 90 13.80 10.93 -1.66
C GLY A 90 14.51 9.60 -1.86
N GLU A 91 14.94 8.97 -0.76
CA GLU A 91 15.53 7.64 -0.79
C GLU A 91 14.48 6.58 -1.19
N ASN A 92 14.90 5.58 -1.96
CA ASN A 92 14.08 4.45 -2.40
C ASN A 92 12.77 4.84 -3.13
N ARG A 93 12.66 6.05 -3.67
CA ARG A 93 11.57 6.43 -4.58
C ARG A 93 11.62 5.62 -5.89
N GLY A 94 10.46 5.43 -6.53
CA GLY A 94 10.36 4.56 -7.71
C GLY A 94 10.31 3.07 -7.38
N THR A 95 9.76 2.71 -6.22
CA THR A 95 9.69 1.34 -5.73
C THR A 95 8.28 0.95 -5.30
N SER A 96 7.95 -0.33 -5.40
CA SER A 96 6.84 -0.92 -4.66
C SER A 96 7.32 -1.26 -3.25
N ILE A 97 6.54 -0.85 -2.26
CA ILE A 97 6.77 -1.18 -0.86
C ILE A 97 5.69 -2.14 -0.37
N LYS A 98 6.07 -3.02 0.55
CA LYS A 98 5.15 -3.77 1.40
C LYS A 98 5.27 -3.24 2.84
N ILE A 99 4.16 -3.20 3.55
CA ILE A 99 4.07 -2.69 4.91
C ILE A 99 3.42 -3.77 5.76
N ASP A 100 4.10 -4.22 6.80
CA ASP A 100 3.57 -5.20 7.73
C ASP A 100 2.36 -4.63 8.50
N ARG A 101 1.24 -5.37 8.53
CA ARG A 101 -0.01 -4.90 9.14
C ARG A 101 0.05 -4.84 10.67
N GLU A 102 0.89 -5.65 11.30
CA GLU A 102 1.00 -5.70 12.76
C GLU A 102 2.05 -4.71 13.27
N THR A 103 3.19 -4.61 12.58
CA THR A 103 4.35 -3.84 13.05
C THR A 103 4.50 -2.48 12.36
N GLY A 104 3.91 -2.29 11.19
CA GLY A 104 4.13 -1.10 10.36
C GLY A 104 5.49 -1.08 9.65
N GLU A 105 6.25 -2.18 9.69
CA GLU A 105 7.58 -2.26 9.06
C GLU A 105 7.48 -2.17 7.53
N VAL A 106 8.24 -1.22 6.95
CA VAL A 106 8.30 -1.00 5.50
C VAL A 106 9.43 -1.81 4.89
N THR A 107 9.11 -2.67 3.93
CA THR A 107 10.10 -3.39 3.10
C THR A 107 9.94 -3.01 1.63
N TYR A 108 11.06 -2.77 0.96
CA TYR A 108 11.11 -2.45 -0.47
C TYR A 108 11.20 -3.75 -1.28
N VAL A 109 10.21 -4.02 -2.15
CA VAL A 109 10.08 -5.32 -2.83
C VAL A 109 10.44 -5.30 -4.30
N ALA A 110 10.21 -4.18 -4.99
CA ALA A 110 10.57 -4.02 -6.40
C ALA A 110 10.89 -2.55 -6.71
N GLY A 111 11.86 -2.32 -7.59
CA GLY A 111 12.25 -0.98 -8.02
C GLY A 111 12.13 -0.80 -9.53
N GLY A 112 12.34 0.44 -9.97
CA GLY A 112 12.34 0.80 -11.39
C GLY A 112 11.03 1.45 -11.85
N LEU A 113 10.12 1.80 -10.94
CA LEU A 113 8.91 2.53 -11.27
C LEU A 113 9.21 4.03 -11.45
N ARG A 114 8.39 4.69 -12.27
CA ARG A 114 8.46 6.13 -12.50
C ARG A 114 7.24 6.84 -11.93
N THR A 115 6.06 6.64 -12.53
CA THR A 115 4.76 7.15 -12.06
C THR A 115 3.71 6.02 -12.07
N PRO A 116 3.78 5.12 -11.08
CA PRO A 116 2.97 3.92 -11.04
C PRO A 116 1.52 4.22 -10.64
N ASN A 117 0.68 4.56 -11.60
CA ASN A 117 -0.71 4.97 -11.38
C ASN A 117 -1.66 3.87 -10.90
N GLY A 118 -1.24 2.60 -10.90
CA GLY A 118 -2.12 1.48 -10.55
C GLY A 118 -1.35 0.34 -9.92
N ILE A 119 -2.03 -0.37 -9.00
CA ILE A 119 -1.54 -1.55 -8.30
C ILE A 119 -2.72 -2.53 -8.10
N GLY A 120 -2.48 -3.82 -8.20
CA GLY A 120 -3.52 -4.81 -8.00
C GLY A 120 -3.02 -6.25 -8.02
N PHE A 121 -3.78 -7.14 -7.37
CA PHE A 121 -3.53 -8.57 -7.41
C PHE A 121 -4.13 -9.20 -8.67
N GLY A 122 -3.37 -10.09 -9.29
CA GLY A 122 -3.85 -10.99 -10.33
C GLY A 122 -4.52 -12.24 -9.76
N PRO A 123 -5.09 -13.08 -10.63
CA PRO A 123 -5.88 -14.24 -10.23
C PRO A 123 -5.08 -15.32 -9.49
N GLU A 124 -3.75 -15.34 -9.64
CA GLU A 124 -2.86 -16.28 -8.95
C GLU A 124 -2.18 -15.69 -7.70
N GLY A 125 -2.56 -14.46 -7.31
CA GLY A 125 -1.98 -13.76 -6.15
C GLY A 125 -0.75 -12.91 -6.47
N ASP A 126 -0.32 -12.86 -7.73
CA ASP A 126 0.78 -11.97 -8.15
C ASP A 126 0.38 -10.51 -8.06
N LEU A 127 1.30 -9.65 -7.63
CA LEU A 127 1.10 -8.21 -7.56
C LEU A 127 1.59 -7.55 -8.85
N PHE A 128 0.69 -6.80 -9.49
CA PHE A 128 0.95 -6.05 -10.71
C PHE A 128 0.92 -4.56 -10.42
N ALA A 129 1.83 -3.82 -11.07
CA ALA A 129 1.83 -2.36 -11.08
C ALA A 129 1.76 -1.86 -12.52
N THR A 130 0.96 -0.81 -12.76
CA THR A 130 0.93 -0.12 -14.05
C THR A 130 1.68 1.20 -13.92
N ASP A 131 2.65 1.42 -14.81
CA ASP A 131 3.53 2.58 -14.75
C ASP A 131 3.34 3.52 -15.95
N ASN A 132 3.15 4.80 -15.67
CA ASN A 132 3.09 5.82 -16.70
C ASN A 132 4.51 6.33 -16.99
N GLN A 133 4.90 6.30 -18.26
CA GLN A 133 6.22 6.72 -18.71
C GLN A 133 6.06 7.98 -19.56
N ALA A 134 6.79 9.05 -19.22
CA ALA A 134 6.89 10.18 -20.13
C ALA A 134 7.63 9.77 -21.41
N ARG A 135 7.48 10.55 -22.48
CA ARG A 135 8.14 10.29 -23.76
C ARG A 135 9.66 10.22 -23.57
N GLY A 136 10.26 9.05 -23.83
CA GLY A 136 11.71 8.83 -23.77
C GLY A 136 12.23 8.05 -22.55
N SER A 137 11.37 7.65 -21.60
CA SER A 137 11.76 6.69 -20.56
C SER A 137 11.76 5.25 -21.08
N ARG A 138 12.71 4.43 -20.62
CA ARG A 138 12.75 2.99 -20.93
C ARG A 138 11.60 2.29 -20.19
N PRO A 139 10.85 1.37 -20.85
CA PRO A 139 9.83 0.60 -20.16
C PRO A 139 10.47 -0.29 -19.08
N THR A 140 9.94 -0.21 -17.87
CA THR A 140 10.28 -1.06 -16.73
C THR A 140 9.00 -1.74 -16.27
N SER A 141 8.90 -3.05 -16.47
CA SER A 141 7.87 -3.87 -15.86
C SER A 141 8.48 -4.54 -14.63
N SER A 142 7.99 -4.21 -13.43
CA SER A 142 8.26 -4.98 -12.23
C SER A 142 7.05 -5.87 -11.92
N SER A 143 7.29 -7.17 -11.79
CA SER A 143 6.32 -8.15 -11.27
C SER A 143 6.83 -8.63 -9.92
N THR A 144 6.03 -8.47 -8.87
CA THR A 144 6.35 -9.01 -7.54
C THR A 144 5.41 -10.18 -7.26
N SER A 145 5.95 -11.39 -7.23
CA SER A 145 5.21 -12.59 -6.80
C SER A 145 5.35 -12.73 -5.28
N SER A 146 4.41 -12.22 -4.49
CA SER A 146 4.28 -12.60 -3.07
C SER A 146 3.33 -13.79 -2.97
N ARG A 147 3.87 -14.98 -2.72
CA ARG A 147 3.07 -16.19 -2.52
C ARG A 147 2.62 -16.26 -1.07
N THR A 148 1.41 -15.82 -0.76
CA THR A 148 0.80 -15.97 0.57
C THR A 148 0.50 -17.46 0.82
N THR A 149 1.35 -18.14 1.60
CA THR A 149 1.04 -19.48 2.10
C THR A 149 0.05 -19.36 3.25
N SER A 150 -1.25 -19.48 2.95
CA SER A 150 -2.30 -19.60 3.95
C SER A 150 -2.05 -20.83 4.85
N THR A 151 -1.71 -20.60 6.12
CA THR A 151 -1.53 -21.68 7.09
C THR A 151 -2.90 -22.28 7.43
N THR A 152 -3.14 -23.49 6.96
CA THR A 152 -4.37 -24.25 7.22
C THR A 152 -4.48 -24.57 8.72
N THR A 153 -5.35 -23.86 9.44
CA THR A 153 -5.77 -24.26 10.79
C THR A 153 -6.60 -25.54 10.68
N THR A 154 -6.00 -26.67 10.99
CA THR A 154 -6.69 -27.96 11.09
C THR A 154 -7.53 -27.96 12.37
N ARG A 155 -8.83 -27.68 12.24
CA ARG A 155 -9.80 -27.85 13.32
C ARG A 155 -10.23 -29.32 13.41
N THR A 156 -9.53 -30.11 14.20
CA THR A 156 -9.92 -31.49 14.52
C THR A 156 -11.06 -31.48 15.54
N ARG A 157 -12.27 -31.87 15.12
CA ARG A 157 -13.41 -32.13 16.04
C ARG A 157 -13.12 -33.36 16.91
N PRO A 158 -13.53 -33.39 18.19
CA PRO A 158 -13.44 -34.59 19.00
C PRO A 158 -14.55 -35.56 18.59
N VAL A 159 -14.18 -36.80 18.22
CA VAL A 159 -15.15 -37.89 18.00
C VAL A 159 -15.35 -38.64 19.31
N ARG A 160 -16.63 -38.78 19.65
CA ARG A 160 -17.20 -39.30 20.89
C ARG A 160 -16.93 -40.81 21.02
N SER A 161 -16.68 -41.26 22.25
CA SER A 161 -16.49 -42.65 22.63
C SER A 161 -17.69 -43.54 22.30
N THR A 162 -17.43 -44.78 21.89
CA THR A 162 -18.43 -45.86 21.93
C THR A 162 -17.78 -47.10 22.53
N THR A 163 -18.29 -47.50 23.70
CA THR A 163 -17.98 -48.73 24.41
C THR A 163 -18.57 -49.91 23.67
N SER A 164 -17.76 -50.93 23.37
CA SER A 164 -18.21 -52.23 22.87
C SER A 164 -18.35 -53.20 24.04
N ARG A 165 -19.46 -53.94 24.09
CA ARG A 165 -19.70 -55.13 24.92
C ARG A 165 -19.92 -56.31 24.00
#